data_AF-A0AAN1AI55-F1
#
_entry.id   AF-A0AAN1AI55-F1
#
_cell.length_a   1.000
_cell.length_b   1.000
_cell.length_c   1.000
_cell.angle_alpha   90.00
_cell.angle_beta   90.00
_cell.angle_gamma   90.00
#
_symmetry.space_group_name_H-M   'P 1'
#
loop_
_entity.id
_entity.type
_entity.pdbx_description
1 polymer ?
#
loop_
_entity_poly.entity_id
_entity_poly.type
_entity_poly.pdbx_seq_one_letter_code
_entity_poly.pdbx_strand_id
1 'polypeptide(L)' 'MFTYYQAENSTAEPALVNAIEQGLRAEHGVVTEDDILMELTKWVEASDNDILSDIYQQTINYVVSGQHPTL' A
#
# COMPACT_ATOMS: atom_id res chain seq x y z
N MET A 1 -20.99 9.34 17.98
CA MET A 1 -19.58 9.14 18.38
C MET A 1 -18.96 8.30 17.29
N PHE A 2 -18.08 8.88 16.47
CA PHE A 2 -17.43 8.15 15.38
C PHE A 2 -16.29 7.33 15.98
N THR A 3 -16.40 6.00 15.88
CA THR A 3 -15.33 5.07 16.20
C THR A 3 -14.27 5.20 15.12
N TYR A 4 -13.12 5.80 15.42
CA TYR A 4 -11.93 5.64 14.61
C TYR A 4 -11.59 4.15 14.64
N TYR A 5 -11.89 3.45 13.55
CA TYR A 5 -11.30 2.15 13.30
C TYR A 5 -9.82 2.40 13.03
N GLN A 6 -8.99 2.28 14.07
CA GLN A 6 -7.58 1.99 13.83
C GLN A 6 -7.61 0.62 13.15
N ALA A 7 -7.29 0.58 11.86
CA ALA A 7 -7.05 -0.67 11.17
C ALA A 7 -5.96 -1.39 11.97
N GLU A 8 -6.32 -2.47 12.68
CA GLU A 8 -5.35 -3.24 13.44
C GLU A 8 -4.35 -3.85 12.46
N ASN A 9 -3.13 -3.37 12.61
CA ASN A 9 -2.01 -3.35 11.67
C ASN A 9 -1.36 -4.73 11.46
N SER A 10 -2.05 -5.78 10.98
CA SER A 10 -1.44 -7.12 11.02
C SER A 10 -1.73 -8.12 9.89
N THR A 11 -2.48 -7.80 8.83
CA THR A 11 -2.61 -8.73 7.67
C THR A 11 -2.87 -8.06 6.33
N ALA A 12 -3.34 -6.82 6.29
CA ALA A 12 -3.71 -6.14 5.06
C ALA A 12 -2.49 -5.58 4.29
N GLU A 13 -1.45 -5.10 4.99
CA GLU A 13 -0.28 -4.49 4.34
C GLU A 13 0.45 -5.46 3.39
N PRO A 14 0.83 -6.69 3.80
CA PRO A 14 1.51 -7.61 2.88
C PRO A 14 0.62 -8.08 1.74
N ALA A 15 -0.69 -8.20 1.95
CA ALA A 15 -1.63 -8.58 0.90
C ALA A 15 -1.78 -7.47 -0.15
N LEU A 16 -1.85 -6.21 0.30
CA LEU A 16 -1.97 -5.06 -0.60
C LEU A 16 -0.70 -4.85 -1.42
N VAL A 17 0.49 -4.96 -0.80
CA VAL A 17 1.77 -4.87 -1.53
C VAL A 17 1.85 -5.94 -2.61
N ASN A 18 1.53 -7.19 -2.29
CA ASN A 18 1.55 -8.29 -3.27
C ASN A 18 0.53 -8.07 -4.41
N ALA A 19 -0.66 -7.56 -4.10
CA ALA A 19 -1.66 -7.25 -5.13
C ALA A 19 -1.18 -6.16 -6.10
N ILE A 20 -0.58 -5.10 -5.57
CA ILE A 20 -0.01 -4.00 -6.37
C ILE A 20 1.14 -4.52 -7.22
N GLU A 21 2.05 -5.29 -6.62
CA GLU A 21 3.19 -5.87 -7.32
C GLU A 21 2.73 -6.77 -8.49
N GLN A 22 1.74 -7.64 -8.26
CA GLN A 22 1.18 -8.48 -9.31
C GLN A 22 0.55 -7.66 -10.44
N GLY A 23 -0.20 -6.60 -10.10
CA GLY A 23 -0.77 -5.68 -11.08
C GLY A 23 0.32 -5.00 -11.92
N LEU A 24 1.31 -4.40 -11.26
CA LEU A 24 2.42 -3.72 -11.91
C LEU A 24 3.28 -4.68 -12.75
N ARG A 25 3.50 -5.92 -12.30
CA ARG A 25 4.22 -6.95 -13.07
C ARG A 25 3.46 -7.36 -14.33
N ALA A 26 2.13 -7.43 -14.25
CA ALA A 26 1.31 -7.75 -15.42
C ALA A 26 1.37 -6.64 -16.48
N GLU A 27 1.52 -5.38 -16.06
CA GLU A 27 1.55 -4.22 -16.96
C GLU A 27 2.96 -3.87 -17.47
N HIS A 28 3.97 -3.91 -16.59
CA HIS A 28 5.32 -3.40 -16.85
C HIS A 28 6.41 -4.49 -16.85
N GLY A 29 6.07 -5.72 -16.40
CA GLY A 29 6.99 -6.86 -16.33
C GLY A 29 7.91 -6.84 -15.11
N VAL A 30 8.79 -5.84 -15.02
CA VAL A 30 9.70 -5.65 -13.89
C VAL A 30 9.11 -4.63 -12.93
N VAL A 31 9.14 -4.93 -11.64
CA VAL A 31 8.61 -4.07 -10.57
C VAL A 31 9.66 -3.90 -9.50
N THR A 32 9.80 -2.67 -9.03
CA THR A 32 10.66 -2.28 -7.92
C THR A 32 9.81 -1.77 -6.74
N GLU A 33 10.43 -1.64 -5.56
CA GLU A 33 9.77 -1.05 -4.40
C GLU A 33 9.32 0.40 -4.69
N ASP A 34 10.13 1.17 -5.43
CA ASP A 34 9.80 2.54 -5.84
C ASP A 34 8.53 2.58 -6.71
N ASP A 35 8.29 1.60 -7.57
CA ASP A 35 7.08 1.52 -8.38
C ASP A 35 5.83 1.30 -7.52
N ILE A 36 5.95 0.45 -6.49
CA ILE A 36 4.88 0.18 -5.53
C ILE A 36 4.57 1.44 -4.70
N LEU A 37 5.62 2.12 -4.21
CA LEU A 37 5.47 3.38 -3.46
C LEU A 37 4.85 4.48 -4.32
N MET A 38 5.24 4.58 -5.58
CA MET A 38 4.66 5.52 -6.52
C MET A 38 3.17 5.25 -6.74
N GLU A 39 2.79 3.98 -6.92
CA GLU A 39 1.38 3.62 -7.14
C GLU A 39 0.51 3.88 -5.90
N LEU A 40 1.01 3.53 -4.71
CA LEU A 40 0.34 3.85 -3.44
C LEU A 40 0.18 5.37 -3.25
N THR A 41 1.20 6.16 -3.58
CA THR A 41 1.14 7.63 -3.47
C THR A 41 0.07 8.21 -4.39
N LYS A 42 -0.04 7.72 -5.64
CA LYS A 42 -1.12 8.13 -6.54
C LYS A 42 -2.50 7.82 -5.97
N TRP A 43 -2.67 6.65 -5.35
CA TRP A 43 -3.96 6.25 -4.79
C TRP A 43 -4.31 7.05 -3.53
N VAL A 44 -3.32 7.46 -2.72
CA VAL A 44 -3.51 8.45 -1.64
C VAL A 44 -4.01 9.77 -2.21
N GLU A 45 -3.33 10.31 -3.22
CA GLU A 45 -3.68 11.60 -3.82
C GLU A 45 -5.05 11.59 -4.53
N ALA A 46 -5.45 10.45 -5.09
CA ALA A 46 -6.73 10.27 -5.78
C ALA A 46 -7.89 9.89 -4.85
N SER A 47 -7.62 9.52 -3.60
CA SER A 47 -8.64 9.04 -2.67
C SER A 47 -9.24 10.17 -1.85
N ASP A 48 -10.50 10.51 -2.11
CA ASP A 48 -11.31 11.37 -1.24
C ASP A 48 -11.85 10.64 0.01
N ASN A 49 -11.47 9.37 0.22
CA ASN A 49 -11.90 8.55 1.35
C ASN A 49 -10.78 8.46 2.40
N ASP A 50 -11.03 9.06 3.57
CA ASP A 50 -10.08 9.11 4.69
C ASP A 50 -9.61 7.71 5.14
N ILE A 51 -10.48 6.70 5.09
CA ILE A 51 -10.14 5.33 5.53
C ILE A 51 -9.21 4.67 4.50
N LEU A 52 -9.51 4.83 3.21
CA LEU A 52 -8.66 4.26 2.15
C LEU A 52 -7.30 4.97 2.10
N SER A 53 -7.30 6.29 2.25
CA SER A 53 -6.06 7.08 2.34
C SER A 53 -5.19 6.62 3.52
N ASP A 54 -5.78 6.36 4.69
CA ASP A 54 -5.06 5.86 5.86
C ASP A 54 -4.47 4.46 5.62
N ILE A 55 -5.23 3.55 4.99
CA ILE A 55 -4.74 2.20 4.63
C ILE A 55 -3.56 2.29 3.64
N TYR A 56 -3.64 3.13 2.61
CA TYR A 56 -2.55 3.32 1.67
C TYR A 56 -1.32 3.93 2.35
N GLN A 57 -1.51 4.92 3.22
CA GLN A 57 -0.43 5.56 3.96
C GLN A 57 0.26 4.59 4.95
N GLN A 58 -0.50 3.72 5.62
CA GLN A 58 0.04 2.65 6.45
C GLN A 58 0.87 1.67 5.63
N THR A 59 0.39 1.30 4.43
CA THR A 59 1.10 0.40 3.52
C THR A 59 2.39 1.03 3.00
N ILE A 60 2.40 2.34 2.71
CA ILE A 60 3.63 3.10 2.40
C ILE A 60 4.62 2.99 3.55
N ASN A 61 4.19 3.23 4.78
CA ASN A 61 5.07 3.15 5.96
C ASN A 61 5.63 1.74 6.14
N TYR A 62 4.83 0.71 5.89
CA TYR A 62 5.24 -0.67 5.93
C TYR A 62 6.33 -0.99 4.89
N VAL A 63 6.17 -0.57 3.63
CA VAL A 63 7.18 -0.75 2.57
C VAL A 63 8.46 0.02 2.90
N VAL A 64 8.35 1.30 3.29
CA VAL A 64 9.51 2.13 3.66
C VAL A 64 10.26 1.57 4.88
N SER A 65 9.55 0.90 5.80
CA SER A 65 10.18 0.27 6.97
C SER A 65 11.00 -0.98 6.64
N GLY A 66 10.96 -1.47 5.39
CA GLY A 66 11.68 -2.67 4.96
C GLY A 66 11.14 -3.96 5.59
N GLN A 67 9.90 -3.95 6.09
CA GLN A 67 9.25 -5.10 6.72
C GLN A 67 8.61 -6.07 5.72
N HIS A 68 8.58 -5.70 4.43
CA HIS A 68 8.17 -6.61 3.36
C HIS A 68 9.35 -7.52 2.98
N PRO A 69 9.16 -8.84 2.80
CA PRO A 69 10.21 -9.68 2.24
C PRO A 69 10.62 -9.11 0.88
N THR A 70 11.90 -8.75 0.76
CA THR A 70 12.48 -8.21 -0.47
C THR A 70 12.28 -9.19 -1.62
N LEU A 71 12.05 -8.63 -2.81
CA LEU A 71 11.96 -9.37 -4.09
C LEU A 71 13.23 -10.14 -4.44
#